data_AF-A0A662HFM7-F1
#
_entry.id   AF-A0A662HFM7-F1
#
_cell.length_a   1.000
_cell.length_b   1.000
_cell.length_c   1.000
_cell.angle_alpha   90.00
_cell.angle_beta   90.00
_cell.angle_gamma   90.00
#
_symmetry.space_group_name_H-M   'P 1'
#
loop_
_entity.id
_entity.type
_entity.pdbx_description
1 polymer ?
#
loop_
_entity_poly.entity_id
_entity_poly.type
_entity_poly.pdbx_seq_one_letter_code
_entity_poly.pdbx_strand_id
1 'polypeptide(L)'
;MVFASRGEPPSPFRECVDVASVMYVREVEGPYDLVVAYANPLDMDLYQATKALEHAAAVAAEGGVITIVAKCPGGFGSQEF
;
A
#
# COMPACT_ATOMS: atom_id res chain seq x y z
N MET A 1 0.22 10.35 14.71
CA MET A 1 0.30 11.80 14.41
C MET A 1 -0.76 12.12 13.38
N VAL A 2 -1.43 13.27 13.46
CA VAL A 2 -2.44 13.70 12.48
C VAL A 2 -2.12 15.15 12.11
N PHE A 3 -2.24 15.50 10.84
CA PHE A 3 -2.03 16.85 10.30
C PHE A 3 -3.23 17.26 9.45
N ALA A 4 -3.58 18.55 9.48
CA ALA A 4 -4.63 19.12 8.67
C ALA A 4 -4.22 20.52 8.20
N SER A 5 -4.48 20.81 6.93
CA SER A 5 -4.26 22.13 6.32
C SER A 5 -5.54 22.63 5.65
N ARG A 6 -5.67 23.96 5.48
CA ARG A 6 -6.84 24.63 4.87
C ARG A 6 -6.38 25.75 3.94
N GLY A 7 -7.14 25.97 2.86
CA GLY A 7 -6.84 27.01 1.87
C GLY A 7 -7.36 26.62 0.48
N GLU A 8 -6.90 27.33 -0.55
CA GLU A 8 -7.22 26.98 -1.93
C GLU A 8 -6.25 25.91 -2.47
N PRO A 9 -6.76 24.80 -3.05
CA PRO A 9 -5.92 23.84 -3.75
C PRO A 9 -5.09 24.51 -4.85
N PRO A 10 -3.82 24.09 -5.06
CA PRO A 10 -3.24 22.83 -4.58
C PRO A 10 -2.45 22.93 -3.26
N SER A 11 -2.30 24.11 -2.65
CA SER A 11 -1.40 24.31 -1.50
C SER A 11 -1.69 23.37 -0.31
N PRO A 12 -2.90 23.34 0.27
CA PRO A 12 -3.18 22.50 1.45
C PRO A 12 -3.07 20.99 1.14
N PHE A 13 -3.29 20.58 -0.11
CA PHE A 13 -3.08 19.20 -0.52
C PHE A 13 -1.60 18.81 -0.49
N ARG A 14 -0.72 19.65 -1.05
CA ARG A 14 0.73 19.40 -1.07
C ARG A 14 1.32 19.35 0.33
N GLU A 15 0.91 20.27 1.20
CA GLU A 15 1.33 20.27 2.61
C GLU A 15 0.96 18.94 3.31
N CYS A 16 -0.24 18.43 3.07
CA CYS A 16 -0.66 17.13 3.60
C CYS A 16 0.12 15.97 2.99
N VAL A 17 0.46 16.04 1.69
CA VAL A 17 1.30 15.03 1.03
C VAL A 17 2.70 15.02 1.65
N ASP A 18 3.33 16.17 1.85
CA ASP A 18 4.67 16.25 2.45
C ASP A 18 4.71 15.61 3.85
N VAL A 19 3.69 15.87 4.68
CA VAL A 19 3.57 15.24 5.99
C VAL A 19 3.30 13.74 5.87
N ALA A 20 2.40 13.32 4.97
CA ALA A 20 2.09 11.91 4.75
C ALA A 20 3.32 11.12 4.26
N SER A 21 4.16 11.72 3.40
CA SER A 21 5.39 11.13 2.92
C SER A 21 6.34 10.81 4.06
N VAL A 22 6.54 11.74 5.00
CA VAL A 22 7.38 11.50 6.20
C VAL A 22 6.81 10.39 7.09
N MET A 23 5.48 10.28 7.17
CA MET A 23 4.82 9.29 8.03
C MET A 23 4.83 7.86 7.46
N TYR A 24 4.55 7.73 6.15
CA TYR A 24 4.22 6.44 5.54
C TYR A 24 5.27 5.91 4.57
N VAL A 25 6.11 6.77 3.98
CA VAL A 25 7.15 6.31 3.06
C VAL A 25 8.33 5.77 3.88
N ARG A 26 8.87 4.65 3.45
CA ARG A 26 10.05 4.03 4.04
C ARG A 26 11.11 3.83 2.97
N GLU A 27 12.31 4.28 3.28
CA GLU A 27 13.49 3.89 2.52
C GLU A 27 13.80 2.43 2.86
N VAL A 28 14.10 1.67 1.82
CA VAL A 28 14.46 0.26 1.93
C VAL A 28 15.70 0.02 1.08
N GLU A 29 16.49 -0.98 1.47
CA GLU A 29 17.72 -1.36 0.75
C GLU A 29 17.45 -2.20 -0.51
N GLY A 30 16.18 -2.52 -0.80
CA GLY A 30 15.77 -3.46 -1.84
C GLY A 30 16.36 -3.21 -3.24
N PRO A 31 16.11 -4.12 -4.19
CA PRO A 31 15.03 -5.10 -4.18
C PRO A 31 15.34 -6.42 -3.44
N TYR A 32 14.28 -7.16 -3.08
CA TYR A 32 14.36 -8.42 -2.33
C TYR A 32 13.86 -9.62 -3.14
N ASP A 33 14.53 -10.78 -3.01
CA ASP A 33 14.11 -12.03 -3.67
C ASP A 33 12.80 -12.61 -3.10
N LEU A 34 12.46 -12.27 -1.85
CA LEU A 34 11.21 -12.64 -1.20
C LEU A 34 10.65 -11.44 -0.43
N VAL A 35 9.40 -11.07 -0.71
CA VAL A 35 8.66 -10.04 0.02
C VAL A 35 7.40 -10.67 0.62
N VAL A 36 7.19 -10.47 1.93
CA VAL A 36 5.96 -10.88 2.62
C VAL A 36 5.20 -9.63 3.03
N ALA A 37 3.96 -9.49 2.57
CA ALA A 37 3.12 -8.35 2.92
C ALA A 37 1.81 -8.80 3.58
N TYR A 38 1.45 -8.12 4.67
CA TYR A 38 0.23 -8.36 5.41
C TYR A 38 -0.82 -7.31 5.02
N ALA A 39 -1.97 -7.76 4.50
CA ALA A 39 -2.96 -6.87 3.90
C ALA A 39 -3.95 -6.26 4.90
N ASN A 40 -4.03 -6.76 6.14
CA ASN A 40 -4.94 -6.22 7.15
C ASN A 40 -4.57 -4.77 7.49
N PRO A 41 -5.55 -3.84 7.59
CA PRO A 41 -7.00 -4.08 7.63
C PRO A 41 -7.71 -4.01 6.27
N LEU A 42 -6.98 -3.85 5.17
CA LEU A 42 -7.52 -3.74 3.81
C LEU A 42 -7.60 -5.10 3.11
N ASP A 43 -7.98 -6.14 3.85
CA ASP A 43 -8.05 -7.52 3.39
C ASP A 43 -9.48 -8.08 3.35
N MET A 44 -10.47 -7.20 3.12
CA MET A 44 -11.89 -7.59 3.04
C MET A 44 -12.16 -8.54 1.87
N ASP A 45 -11.46 -8.37 0.75
CA ASP A 45 -11.52 -9.21 -0.44
C ASP A 45 -10.18 -9.17 -1.18
N LEU A 46 -10.03 -10.02 -2.20
CA LEU A 46 -8.80 -10.12 -2.98
C LEU A 46 -8.47 -8.82 -3.71
N TYR A 47 -9.49 -8.13 -4.24
CA TYR A 47 -9.33 -6.83 -4.89
C TYR A 47 -8.64 -5.83 -3.96
N GLN A 48 -9.14 -5.66 -2.74
CA GLN A 48 -8.55 -4.73 -1.77
C GLN A 48 -7.15 -5.18 -1.31
N ALA A 49 -6.93 -6.50 -1.18
CA ALA A 49 -5.63 -7.05 -0.79
C ALA A 49 -4.52 -6.76 -1.82
N THR A 50 -4.87 -6.44 -3.08
CA THR A 50 -3.87 -6.04 -4.09
C THR A 50 -3.11 -4.76 -3.72
N LYS A 51 -3.64 -3.91 -2.83
CA LYS A 51 -2.89 -2.75 -2.31
C LYS A 51 -1.60 -3.16 -1.59
N ALA A 52 -1.65 -4.27 -0.84
CA ALA A 52 -0.44 -4.81 -0.21
C ALA A 52 0.51 -5.41 -1.26
N LEU A 53 -0.04 -6.02 -2.32
CA LEU A 53 0.73 -6.52 -3.45
C LEU A 53 1.46 -5.40 -4.21
N GLU A 54 0.81 -4.27 -4.47
CA GLU A 54 1.42 -3.11 -5.14
C GLU A 54 2.61 -2.57 -4.34
N HIS A 55 2.47 -2.44 -3.02
CA HIS A 55 3.58 -2.04 -2.15
C HIS A 55 4.70 -3.08 -2.11
N ALA A 56 4.36 -4.37 -2.07
CA ALA A 56 5.36 -5.44 -2.09
C ALA A 56 6.12 -5.49 -3.43
N ALA A 57 5.43 -5.30 -4.54
CA ALA A 57 6.00 -5.32 -5.88
C ALA A 57 7.01 -4.20 -6.10
N ALA A 58 6.80 -3.03 -5.48
CA ALA A 58 7.73 -1.90 -5.56
C ALA A 58 9.13 -2.22 -4.99
N VAL A 59 9.25 -3.26 -4.17
CA VAL A 59 10.50 -3.64 -3.49
C VAL A 59 10.93 -5.08 -3.79
N ALA A 60 10.20 -5.80 -4.65
CA ALA A 60 10.54 -7.16 -5.05
C ALA A 60 11.54 -7.16 -6.21
N ALA A 61 12.47 -8.12 -6.19
CA ALA A 61 13.40 -8.33 -7.30
C ALA A 61 12.68 -8.94 -8.51
N GLU A 62 13.22 -8.70 -9.71
CA GLU A 62 12.72 -9.36 -10.92
C GLU A 62 12.87 -10.88 -10.79
N GLY A 63 11.77 -11.61 -10.99
CA GLY A 63 11.70 -13.06 -10.77
C GLY A 63 11.62 -13.49 -9.29
N GLY A 64 11.59 -12.54 -8.36
CA GLY A 64 11.38 -12.80 -6.93
C GLY A 64 9.95 -13.24 -6.61
N VAL A 65 9.74 -13.65 -5.35
CA VAL A 65 8.45 -14.15 -4.85
C VAL A 65 7.80 -13.12 -3.93
N ILE A 66 6.51 -12.87 -4.15
CA ILE A 66 5.69 -12.09 -3.23
C ILE A 66 4.68 -13.02 -2.55
N THR A 67 4.67 -13.02 -1.21
CA THR A 67 3.66 -13.70 -0.40
C THR A 67 2.74 -12.67 0.24
N ILE A 68 1.46 -12.70 -0.13
CA ILE A 68 0.43 -11.86 0.49
C ILE A 68 -0.32 -12.66 1.54
N VAL A 69 -0.42 -12.10 2.75
CA VAL A 69 -1.20 -12.65 3.85
C VAL A 69 -2.47 -11.80 3.99
N ALA A 70 -3.62 -12.36 3.57
CA ALA A 70 -4.92 -11.68 3.53
C ALA A 70 -6.05 -12.66 3.87
N LYS A 71 -7.05 -12.23 4.65
CA LYS A 71 -8.19 -13.07 5.04
C LYS A 71 -9.24 -13.21 3.92
N CYS A 72 -9.49 -12.14 3.17
CA CYS A 72 -10.44 -12.05 2.06
C CYS A 72 -11.83 -12.67 2.34
N PRO A 73 -12.52 -12.32 3.45
CA PRO A 73 -13.84 -12.89 3.75
C PRO A 73 -14.92 -12.61 2.68
N GLY A 74 -14.76 -11.54 1.89
CA GLY A 74 -15.61 -11.18 0.75
C GLY A 74 -15.25 -11.87 -0.56
N GLY A 75 -14.28 -12.79 -0.57
CA GLY A 75 -13.85 -13.48 -1.77
C GLY A 75 -13.04 -12.59 -2.70
N PHE A 76 -13.42 -12.52 -3.99
CA PHE A 76 -12.65 -11.83 -5.03
C PHE A 76 -12.83 -10.30 -5.02
N GLY A 77 -13.97 -9.78 -4.57
CA GLY A 77 -14.30 -8.35 -4.51
C GLY A 77 -15.37 -7.95 -5.53
N SER A 78 -15.18 -8.26 -6.81
CA SER A 78 -16.21 -8.20 -7.85
C SER A 78 -16.17 -9.44 -8.74
N GLN A 79 -17.16 -9.63 -9.63
CA GLN A 79 -17.16 -10.78 -10.53
C GLN A 79 -16.19 -10.63 -11.70
N GLU A 80 -15.91 -9.38 -12.08
CA GLU A 80 -15.04 -9.03 -13.21
C GLU A 80 -13.56 -8.97 -12.84
N PHE A 81 -13.25 -9.05 -11.54
CA PHE A 81 -11.90 -9.08 -11.01
C PHE A 81 -11.31 -10.49 -11.06
#